data_AF-A0A0S4JUR1-F1
#
_entry.id   AF-A0A0S4JUR1-F1
#
_cell.length_a   1.000
_cell.length_b   1.000
_cell.length_c   1.000
_cell.angle_alpha   90.00
_cell.angle_beta   90.00
_cell.angle_gamma   90.00
#
_symmetry.space_group_name_H-M   'P 1'
#
loop_
_entity.id
_entity.type
_entity.pdbx_description
1 polymer ?
#
loop_
_entity_poly.entity_id
_entity_poly.type
_entity_poly.pdbx_seq_one_letter_code
_entity_poly.pdbx_strand_id
1 'polypeptide(L)'
;ALRFTNCGWREAHEKEEDHSLEPSRGEFMAVSENPTRLSFGSKEGAMCRGAAVGNVSILIAVCVLVLPLGLLHLRFRRRLHNLGASLGGLRLPGRVFVVYAVLLQPTVTAGAGLMMLHVSIADVVLAVITLLFLSLLAMWFAWAVYRGCSELVIAAPDGRCNARVMNYISGRRIAWIPRKPQLPATTTNRTWLLEESIDGAVSFAEQFDTLIGRANAGGTYRALYFLMGCLWSVVTGVVGALNPNEPTSCLAAQITLIIVPSLSMISIVIVQPFASSFDRNVNLALELMGFVIGVLAYADVGNGAEAISYVQISLSLLVSTLRILARWSAACLTPTRVTETSESGKLPSQHQLDNVYEKPPPLCILYSCTIPRRLQHAHLEQLIARAAASGGVVKRSNNKQQQLRGACA
;
A
#
# COMPACT_ATOMS: atom_id res chain seq x y z
N ALA A 1 9.56 -11.81 -19.17
CA ALA A 1 10.90 -11.51 -19.72
C ALA A 1 11.62 -12.79 -20.10
N LEU A 2 12.05 -13.62 -19.14
CA LEU A 2 12.79 -14.86 -19.39
C LEU A 2 12.11 -15.83 -20.39
N ARG A 3 10.78 -15.96 -20.33
CA ARG A 3 10.01 -16.78 -21.27
C ARG A 3 10.04 -16.27 -22.72
N PHE A 4 10.40 -15.01 -22.93
CA PHE A 4 10.38 -14.30 -24.21
C PHE A 4 11.78 -13.81 -24.62
N THR A 5 12.85 -14.36 -24.02
CA THR A 5 14.23 -14.22 -24.52
C THR A 5 14.49 -15.32 -25.55
N ASN A 6 15.34 -15.07 -26.56
CA ASN A 6 15.68 -16.09 -27.55
C ASN A 6 14.52 -16.52 -28.45
N CYS A 7 13.52 -15.66 -28.65
CA CYS A 7 12.51 -15.84 -29.71
C CYS A 7 13.07 -15.60 -31.12
N GLY A 8 14.39 -15.67 -31.27
CA GLY A 8 15.10 -15.41 -32.51
C GLY A 8 14.47 -16.18 -33.64
N TRP A 9 14.20 -15.45 -34.72
CA TRP A 9 13.79 -15.83 -36.08
C TRP A 9 14.49 -17.05 -36.73
N ARG A 10 15.33 -17.78 -36.00
CA ARG A 10 16.22 -18.83 -36.52
C ARG A 10 15.58 -20.20 -36.74
N GLU A 11 14.32 -20.41 -36.33
CA GLU A 11 13.63 -21.70 -36.57
C GLU A 11 12.35 -21.56 -37.42
N ALA A 12 12.17 -20.45 -38.14
CA ALA A 12 11.15 -20.41 -39.21
C ALA A 12 11.57 -21.17 -40.49
N HIS A 13 12.77 -21.77 -40.52
CA HIS A 13 13.26 -22.53 -41.66
C HIS A 13 13.78 -23.95 -41.36
N GLU A 14 13.86 -24.38 -40.11
CA GLU A 14 14.29 -25.74 -39.76
C GLU A 14 13.55 -26.22 -38.51
N LYS A 15 12.38 -26.84 -38.71
CA LYS A 15 11.81 -27.97 -37.94
C LYS A 15 10.35 -28.17 -38.33
N GLU A 16 10.17 -28.73 -39.51
CA GLU A 16 9.05 -29.62 -39.78
C GLU A 16 9.48 -31.02 -39.28
N GLU A 17 9.63 -31.22 -37.97
CA GLU A 17 9.90 -32.54 -37.41
C GLU A 17 9.34 -32.67 -35.99
N ASP A 18 8.34 -33.56 -35.90
CA ASP A 18 7.72 -34.18 -34.72
C ASP A 18 6.60 -33.43 -33.96
N HIS A 19 5.40 -33.43 -34.56
CA HIS A 19 4.14 -32.94 -33.98
C HIS A 19 3.54 -33.79 -32.84
N SER A 20 4.30 -34.70 -32.20
CA SER A 20 3.69 -35.73 -31.34
C SER A 20 3.67 -35.45 -29.83
N LEU A 21 4.33 -34.41 -29.29
CA LEU A 21 4.44 -34.23 -27.82
C LEU A 21 4.46 -32.77 -27.30
N GLU A 22 4.01 -31.76 -28.06
CA GLU A 22 3.80 -30.44 -27.43
C GLU A 22 2.58 -30.49 -26.50
N PRO A 23 2.73 -30.14 -25.21
CA PRO A 23 1.60 -30.12 -24.29
C PRO A 23 0.57 -29.09 -24.75
N SER A 24 -0.71 -29.44 -24.63
CA SER A 24 -1.80 -28.57 -25.05
C SER A 24 -1.75 -27.23 -24.33
N ARG A 25 -2.05 -26.13 -25.03
CA ARG A 25 -1.86 -24.78 -24.48
C ARG A 25 -2.72 -24.60 -23.21
N GLY A 26 -2.08 -24.24 -22.10
CA GLY A 26 -2.75 -24.14 -20.79
C GLY A 26 -2.94 -25.47 -20.04
N GLU A 27 -2.26 -26.55 -20.46
CA GLU A 27 -2.16 -27.81 -19.71
C GLU A 27 -1.17 -27.71 -18.54
N PHE A 28 -0.13 -26.87 -18.68
CA PHE A 28 0.83 -26.56 -17.63
C PHE A 28 0.97 -25.05 -17.43
N MET A 29 0.93 -24.63 -16.17
CA MET A 29 1.25 -23.26 -15.73
C MET A 29 2.27 -23.35 -14.60
N ALA A 30 3.25 -22.45 -14.60
CA ALA A 30 4.19 -22.35 -13.49
C ALA A 30 3.45 -21.96 -12.20
N VAL A 31 4.02 -22.25 -11.02
CA VAL A 31 3.41 -21.85 -9.73
C VAL A 31 3.23 -20.33 -9.64
N SER A 32 4.10 -19.56 -10.28
CA SER A 32 3.97 -18.10 -10.40
C SER A 32 2.80 -17.63 -11.27
N GLU A 33 2.34 -18.47 -12.20
CA GLU A 33 1.22 -18.20 -13.12
C GLU A 33 -0.11 -18.76 -12.55
N ASN A 34 -0.05 -19.89 -11.83
CA ASN A 34 -1.19 -20.51 -11.15
C ASN A 34 -0.79 -20.97 -9.73
N PRO A 35 -0.89 -20.09 -8.71
CA PRO A 35 -0.51 -20.46 -7.35
C PRO A 35 -1.45 -21.51 -6.74
N THR A 36 -2.70 -21.59 -7.20
CA THR A 36 -3.66 -22.59 -6.72
C THR A 36 -3.42 -23.98 -7.30
N ARG A 37 -2.75 -24.06 -8.45
CA ARG A 37 -2.49 -25.30 -9.21
C ARG A 37 -3.75 -26.14 -9.46
N LEU A 38 -4.92 -25.49 -9.43
CA LEU A 38 -6.17 -26.12 -9.80
C LEU A 38 -6.24 -26.22 -11.32
N SER A 39 -6.86 -27.28 -11.81
CA SER A 39 -7.12 -27.52 -13.23
C SER A 39 -8.41 -28.32 -13.41
N PHE A 40 -9.27 -27.97 -14.36
CA PHE A 40 -10.48 -28.74 -14.65
C PHE A 40 -10.99 -28.53 -16.09
N GLY A 41 -11.78 -29.49 -16.59
CA GLY A 41 -12.35 -29.48 -17.94
C GLY A 41 -11.40 -30.08 -18.99
N SER A 42 -11.58 -29.69 -20.27
CA SER A 42 -10.68 -30.07 -21.38
C SER A 42 -9.22 -29.74 -21.05
N LYS A 43 -8.29 -30.58 -21.50
CA LYS A 43 -6.83 -30.39 -21.27
C LYS A 43 -6.36 -29.00 -21.67
N GLU A 44 -6.80 -28.55 -22.85
CA GLU A 44 -6.59 -27.19 -23.31
C GLU A 44 -7.36 -26.20 -22.43
N GLY A 45 -6.63 -25.25 -21.83
CA GLY A 45 -7.16 -24.26 -20.90
C GLY A 45 -7.49 -24.77 -19.50
N ALA A 46 -7.25 -26.04 -19.16
CA ALA A 46 -7.61 -26.60 -17.84
C ALA A 46 -7.01 -25.79 -16.68
N MET A 47 -5.70 -25.48 -16.76
CA MET A 47 -5.01 -24.70 -15.72
C MET A 47 -5.49 -23.25 -15.68
N CYS A 48 -5.83 -22.65 -16.84
CA CYS A 48 -6.35 -21.28 -16.89
C CYS A 48 -7.70 -21.18 -16.18
N ARG A 49 -8.60 -22.16 -16.39
CA ARG A 49 -9.90 -22.22 -15.69
C ARG A 49 -9.71 -22.38 -14.18
N GLY A 50 -8.84 -23.32 -13.80
CA GLY A 50 -8.52 -23.58 -12.40
C GLY A 50 -7.91 -22.39 -11.69
N ALA A 51 -6.95 -21.71 -12.32
CA ALA A 51 -6.33 -20.49 -11.81
C ALA A 51 -7.36 -19.36 -11.64
N ALA A 52 -8.20 -19.13 -12.66
CA ALA A 52 -9.22 -18.07 -12.60
C ALA A 52 -10.19 -18.31 -11.43
N VAL A 53 -10.79 -19.50 -11.33
CA VAL A 53 -11.76 -19.82 -10.27
C VAL A 53 -11.10 -19.89 -8.90
N GLY A 54 -9.94 -20.52 -8.79
CA GLY A 54 -9.20 -20.68 -7.54
C GLY A 54 -8.79 -19.35 -6.94
N ASN A 55 -8.15 -18.49 -7.74
CA ASN A 55 -7.69 -17.19 -7.28
C ASN A 55 -8.88 -16.29 -6.91
N VAL A 56 -9.95 -16.26 -7.71
CA VAL A 56 -11.16 -15.48 -7.40
C VAL A 56 -11.82 -15.99 -6.12
N SER A 57 -11.89 -17.29 -5.92
CA SER A 57 -12.46 -17.89 -4.70
C SER A 57 -11.67 -17.50 -3.45
N ILE A 58 -10.34 -17.47 -3.52
CA ILE A 58 -9.49 -16.95 -2.43
C ILE A 58 -9.80 -15.47 -2.17
N LEU A 59 -9.91 -14.65 -3.22
CA LEU A 59 -10.24 -13.23 -3.06
C LEU A 59 -11.60 -13.01 -2.43
N ILE A 60 -12.62 -13.74 -2.87
CA ILE A 60 -13.97 -13.69 -2.30
C ILE A 60 -13.92 -14.10 -0.83
N ALA A 61 -13.26 -15.21 -0.49
CA ALA A 61 -13.14 -15.68 0.88
C ALA A 61 -12.48 -14.62 1.79
N VAL A 62 -11.37 -14.02 1.35
CA VAL A 62 -10.68 -12.97 2.12
C VAL A 62 -11.56 -11.71 2.27
N CYS A 63 -12.30 -11.32 1.23
CA CYS A 63 -13.22 -10.18 1.32
C CYS A 63 -14.37 -10.45 2.30
N VAL A 64 -14.98 -11.63 2.24
CA VAL A 64 -16.08 -12.03 3.13
C VAL A 64 -15.61 -12.11 4.58
N LEU A 65 -14.37 -12.54 4.84
CA LEU A 65 -13.81 -12.64 6.18
C LEU A 65 -13.56 -11.28 6.87
N VAL A 66 -13.55 -10.16 6.14
CA VAL A 66 -13.29 -8.82 6.72
C VAL A 66 -14.28 -8.48 7.83
N LEU A 67 -15.59 -8.60 7.56
CA LEU A 67 -16.63 -8.21 8.52
C LEU A 67 -16.68 -9.14 9.74
N PRO A 68 -16.71 -10.49 9.60
CA PRO A 68 -16.66 -11.40 10.73
C PRO A 68 -15.42 -11.17 11.62
N LEU A 69 -14.24 -10.96 11.03
CA LEU A 69 -13.02 -10.68 11.80
C LEU A 69 -13.11 -9.35 12.54
N GLY A 70 -13.65 -8.31 11.90
CA GLY A 70 -13.89 -7.01 12.53
C GLY A 70 -14.86 -7.10 13.71
N LEU A 71 -15.97 -7.83 13.55
CA LEU A 71 -16.97 -8.05 14.61
C LEU A 71 -16.43 -8.92 15.75
N LEU A 72 -15.68 -9.98 15.43
CA LEU A 72 -15.07 -10.86 16.42
C LEU A 72 -14.04 -10.09 17.25
N HIS A 73 -13.18 -9.31 16.59
CA HIS A 73 -12.21 -8.46 17.25
C HIS A 73 -12.87 -7.40 18.12
N LEU A 74 -13.95 -6.76 17.64
CA LEU A 74 -14.75 -5.82 18.43
C LEU A 74 -15.32 -6.49 19.69
N ARG A 75 -15.85 -7.71 19.57
CA ARG A 75 -16.40 -8.48 20.69
C ARG A 75 -15.36 -8.83 21.74
N PHE A 76 -14.15 -9.20 21.34
CA PHE A 76 -13.09 -9.57 22.29
C PHE A 76 -12.35 -8.37 22.87
N ARG A 77 -12.25 -7.27 22.13
CA ARG A 77 -11.62 -6.02 22.59
C ARG A 77 -12.69 -5.04 23.06
N ARG A 78 -13.13 -5.21 24.31
CA ARG A 78 -14.10 -4.32 25.01
C ARG A 78 -13.73 -2.82 25.06
N ARG A 79 -12.56 -2.41 24.55
CA ARG A 79 -12.09 -1.02 24.50
C ARG A 79 -12.35 -0.34 23.15
N LEU A 80 -12.89 -1.05 22.15
CA LEU A 80 -13.21 -0.48 20.84
C LEU A 80 -14.70 -0.14 20.80
N HIS A 81 -15.03 1.10 20.43
CA HIS A 81 -16.40 1.61 20.45
C HIS A 81 -17.13 1.46 19.10
N ASN A 82 -16.41 1.22 18.00
CA ASN A 82 -17.00 1.07 16.67
C ASN A 82 -16.27 0.00 15.83
N LEU A 83 -16.96 -0.46 14.78
CA LEU A 83 -16.39 -1.42 13.82
C LEU A 83 -15.20 -0.83 13.06
N GLY A 84 -15.21 0.48 12.78
CA GLY A 84 -14.13 1.19 12.09
C GLY A 84 -12.79 1.10 12.82
N ALA A 85 -12.76 1.36 14.14
CA ALA A 85 -11.54 1.23 14.94
C ALA A 85 -11.09 -0.23 15.08
N SER A 86 -12.04 -1.18 15.12
CA SER A 86 -11.71 -2.61 15.09
C SER A 86 -11.02 -3.02 13.80
N LEU A 87 -11.57 -2.61 12.66
CA LEU A 87 -10.96 -2.87 11.36
C LEU A 87 -9.65 -2.10 11.18
N GLY A 88 -9.53 -0.88 11.73
CA GLY A 88 -8.28 -0.11 11.80
C GLY A 88 -7.17 -0.83 12.56
N GLY A 89 -7.49 -1.34 13.76
CA GLY A 89 -6.54 -2.15 14.54
C GLY A 89 -6.09 -3.43 13.83
N LEU A 90 -6.96 -4.02 13.00
CA LEU A 90 -6.63 -5.16 12.13
C LEU A 90 -5.98 -4.77 10.80
N ARG A 91 -5.95 -3.47 10.46
CA ARG A 91 -5.54 -2.90 9.16
C ARG A 91 -6.33 -3.46 7.99
N LEU A 92 -7.63 -3.68 8.19
CA LEU A 92 -8.58 -4.12 7.16
C LEU A 92 -9.39 -2.91 6.68
N PRO A 93 -9.65 -2.75 5.38
CA PRO A 93 -9.41 -3.70 4.29
C PRO A 93 -7.98 -3.65 3.70
N GLY A 94 -7.08 -2.79 4.17
CA GLY A 94 -5.76 -2.59 3.55
C GLY A 94 -4.89 -3.85 3.45
N ARG A 95 -5.06 -4.85 4.33
CA ARG A 95 -4.41 -6.17 4.18
C ARG A 95 -5.02 -7.05 3.09
N VAL A 96 -6.33 -6.92 2.82
CA VAL A 96 -6.97 -7.63 1.70
C VAL A 96 -6.37 -7.20 0.38
N PHE A 97 -6.00 -5.91 0.26
CA PHE A 97 -5.30 -5.43 -0.91
C PHE A 97 -3.97 -6.16 -1.17
N VAL A 98 -3.23 -6.56 -0.12
CA VAL A 98 -1.98 -7.32 -0.31
C VAL A 98 -2.26 -8.65 -1.00
N VAL A 99 -3.32 -9.35 -0.58
CA VAL A 99 -3.76 -10.60 -1.22
C VAL A 99 -4.20 -10.32 -2.67
N TYR A 100 -4.97 -9.26 -2.89
CA TYR A 100 -5.38 -8.82 -4.21
C TYR A 100 -4.18 -8.56 -5.14
N ALA A 101 -3.18 -7.80 -4.67
CA ALA A 101 -2.00 -7.47 -5.47
C ALA A 101 -1.20 -8.71 -5.86
N VAL A 102 -1.09 -9.71 -4.96
CA VAL A 102 -0.42 -10.98 -5.24
C VAL A 102 -1.19 -11.82 -6.28
N LEU A 103 -2.52 -11.82 -6.21
CA LEU A 103 -3.37 -12.63 -7.10
C LEU A 103 -3.75 -11.92 -8.40
N LEU A 104 -3.60 -10.60 -8.50
CA LEU A 104 -4.04 -9.83 -9.66
C LEU A 104 -3.37 -10.32 -10.95
N GLN A 105 -2.04 -10.32 -11.00
CA GLN A 105 -1.29 -10.72 -12.20
C GLN A 105 -1.57 -12.17 -12.63
N PRO A 106 -1.49 -13.21 -11.75
CA PRO A 106 -1.78 -14.58 -12.18
C PRO A 106 -3.24 -14.77 -12.59
N THR A 107 -4.20 -14.06 -11.98
CA THR A 107 -5.61 -14.15 -12.37
C THR A 107 -5.87 -13.47 -13.71
N VAL A 108 -5.23 -12.33 -13.99
CA VAL A 108 -5.29 -11.69 -15.31
C VAL A 108 -4.63 -12.57 -16.37
N THR A 109 -3.50 -13.20 -16.05
CA THR A 109 -2.82 -14.16 -16.95
C THR A 109 -3.76 -15.30 -17.32
N ALA A 110 -4.45 -15.88 -16.32
CA ALA A 110 -5.43 -16.93 -16.54
C ALA A 110 -6.64 -16.46 -17.38
N GLY A 111 -7.21 -15.29 -17.05
CA GLY A 111 -8.33 -14.72 -17.80
C GLY A 111 -7.97 -14.37 -19.24
N ALA A 112 -6.83 -13.73 -19.47
CA ALA A 112 -6.32 -13.43 -20.80
C ALA A 112 -6.01 -14.72 -21.58
N GLY A 113 -5.45 -15.73 -20.92
CA GLY A 113 -5.22 -17.05 -21.52
C GLY A 113 -6.52 -17.74 -21.96
N LEU A 114 -7.57 -17.71 -21.13
CA LEU A 114 -8.89 -18.22 -21.50
C LEU A 114 -9.50 -17.48 -22.68
N MET A 115 -9.36 -16.15 -22.71
CA MET A 115 -9.76 -15.36 -23.88
C MET A 115 -8.96 -15.82 -25.08
N MET A 116 -7.62 -15.74 -25.08
CA MET A 116 -6.80 -16.10 -26.25
C MET A 116 -7.04 -17.51 -26.79
N LEU A 117 -7.29 -18.49 -25.92
CA LEU A 117 -7.59 -19.86 -26.29
C LEU A 117 -8.96 -20.02 -26.98
N HIS A 118 -9.97 -19.23 -26.58
CA HIS A 118 -11.34 -19.27 -27.12
C HIS A 118 -11.95 -20.69 -27.29
N VAL A 119 -11.54 -21.68 -26.47
CA VAL A 119 -11.95 -23.09 -26.62
C VAL A 119 -13.47 -23.28 -26.45
N SER A 120 -14.12 -22.44 -25.63
CA SER A 120 -15.57 -22.45 -25.46
C SER A 120 -16.13 -21.07 -25.09
N ILE A 121 -17.43 -20.86 -25.35
CA ILE A 121 -18.15 -19.65 -24.91
C ILE A 121 -18.11 -19.51 -23.38
N ALA A 122 -18.18 -20.63 -22.65
CA ALA A 122 -18.11 -20.64 -21.20
C ALA A 122 -16.76 -20.09 -20.69
N ASP A 123 -15.66 -20.35 -21.39
CA ASP A 123 -14.34 -19.81 -21.04
C ASP A 123 -14.24 -18.31 -21.22
N VAL A 124 -14.84 -17.79 -22.31
CA VAL A 124 -14.94 -16.36 -22.54
C VAL A 124 -15.77 -15.69 -21.46
N VAL A 125 -16.93 -16.26 -21.12
CA VAL A 125 -17.81 -15.74 -20.05
C VAL A 125 -17.08 -15.76 -18.71
N LEU A 126 -16.40 -16.86 -18.36
CA LEU A 126 -15.61 -16.97 -17.14
C LEU A 126 -14.50 -15.92 -17.07
N ALA A 127 -13.77 -15.72 -18.18
CA ALA A 127 -12.74 -14.70 -18.26
C ALA A 127 -13.30 -13.29 -18.06
N VAL A 128 -14.39 -12.95 -18.73
CA VAL A 128 -15.04 -11.64 -18.61
C VAL A 128 -15.52 -11.38 -17.19
N ILE A 129 -16.21 -12.36 -16.56
CA ILE A 129 -16.67 -12.23 -15.17
C ILE A 129 -15.48 -12.05 -14.22
N THR A 130 -14.42 -12.83 -14.40
CA THR A 130 -13.21 -12.77 -13.58
C THR A 130 -12.54 -11.38 -13.68
N LEU A 131 -12.33 -10.89 -14.90
CA LEU A 131 -11.70 -9.59 -15.14
C LEU A 131 -12.58 -8.42 -14.66
N LEU A 132 -13.90 -8.53 -14.82
CA LEU A 132 -14.87 -7.55 -14.29
C LEU A 132 -14.79 -7.50 -12.76
N PHE A 133 -14.80 -8.65 -12.10
CA PHE A 133 -14.68 -8.73 -10.64
C PHE A 133 -13.38 -8.09 -10.13
N LEU A 134 -12.25 -8.39 -10.75
CA LEU A 134 -10.96 -7.78 -10.40
C LEU A 134 -10.97 -6.26 -10.59
N SER A 135 -11.60 -5.78 -11.66
CA SER A 135 -11.71 -4.35 -11.99
C SER A 135 -12.60 -3.61 -10.99
N LEU A 136 -13.74 -4.19 -10.63
CA LEU A 136 -14.64 -3.63 -9.61
C LEU A 136 -13.94 -3.52 -8.25
N LEU A 137 -13.15 -4.53 -7.88
CA LEU A 137 -12.41 -4.51 -6.62
C LEU A 137 -11.30 -3.44 -6.62
N ALA A 138 -10.54 -3.30 -7.72
CA ALA A 138 -9.58 -2.20 -7.86
C ALA A 138 -10.25 -0.83 -7.76
N MET A 139 -11.35 -0.63 -8.49
CA MET A 139 -12.09 0.63 -8.49
C MET A 139 -12.65 0.96 -7.11
N TRP A 140 -13.10 -0.04 -6.35
CA TRP A 140 -13.55 0.14 -4.98
C TRP A 140 -12.42 0.65 -4.07
N PHE A 141 -11.22 0.04 -4.13
CA PHE A 141 -10.05 0.52 -3.37
C PHE A 141 -9.64 1.93 -3.78
N ALA A 142 -9.59 2.22 -5.09
CA ALA A 142 -9.25 3.55 -5.60
C ALA A 142 -10.24 4.60 -5.11
N TRP A 143 -11.54 4.30 -5.19
CA TRP A 143 -12.61 5.17 -4.71
C TRP A 143 -12.53 5.40 -3.20
N ALA A 144 -12.33 4.35 -2.40
CA ALA A 144 -12.21 4.45 -0.95
C ALA A 144 -11.01 5.31 -0.52
N VAL A 145 -9.86 5.09 -1.16
CA VAL A 145 -8.64 5.89 -0.94
C VAL A 145 -8.85 7.34 -1.35
N TYR A 146 -9.42 7.57 -2.52
CA TYR A 146 -9.72 8.91 -3.03
C TYR A 146 -10.62 9.68 -2.06
N ARG A 147 -11.79 9.11 -1.73
CA ARG A 147 -12.76 9.72 -0.82
C ARG A 147 -12.13 10.03 0.53
N GLY A 148 -11.55 9.04 1.21
CA GLY A 148 -10.99 9.26 2.55
C GLY A 148 -9.80 10.24 2.57
N CYS A 149 -8.93 10.24 1.55
CA CYS A 149 -7.86 11.24 1.44
C CYS A 149 -8.36 12.64 1.03
N SER A 150 -9.53 12.74 0.40
CA SER A 150 -10.14 14.02 0.00
C SER A 150 -11.01 14.60 1.11
N GLU A 151 -11.61 13.78 1.96
CA GLU A 151 -12.61 14.23 2.94
C GLU A 151 -12.12 14.12 4.38
N LEU A 152 -11.40 13.05 4.74
CA LEU A 152 -11.10 12.71 6.13
C LEU A 152 -9.71 13.12 6.57
N VAL A 153 -8.68 12.80 5.79
CA VAL A 153 -7.28 12.89 6.23
C VAL A 153 -6.40 13.76 5.32
N ILE A 154 -5.49 14.49 5.96
CA ILE A 154 -4.37 15.19 5.34
C ILE A 154 -3.09 14.49 5.79
N ALA A 155 -2.18 14.28 4.85
CA ALA A 155 -0.85 13.79 5.18
C ALA A 155 0.04 14.94 5.62
N ALA A 156 0.67 14.78 6.78
CA ALA A 156 1.72 15.65 7.26
C ALA A 156 2.97 14.82 7.56
N PRO A 157 4.18 15.35 7.35
CA PRO A 157 5.40 14.67 7.78
C PRO A 157 5.42 14.55 9.31
N ASP A 158 5.66 13.34 9.84
CA ASP A 158 5.81 13.12 11.28
C ASP A 158 7.11 13.77 11.80
N GLY A 159 6.97 14.88 12.53
CA GLY A 159 8.10 15.64 13.10
C GLY A 159 8.76 15.00 14.32
N ARG A 160 8.29 13.85 14.81
CA ARG A 160 8.74 13.26 16.10
C ARG A 160 9.94 12.32 15.99
N CYS A 161 10.30 11.84 14.81
CA CYS A 161 11.42 10.90 14.66
C CYS A 161 12.73 11.62 14.29
N ASN A 162 13.69 11.69 15.22
CA ASN A 162 15.05 12.21 14.98
C ASN A 162 16.06 11.13 14.48
N ALA A 163 15.60 9.95 14.07
CA ALA A 163 16.47 8.87 13.58
C ALA A 163 16.75 9.01 12.07
N ARG A 164 17.77 9.81 11.68
CA ARG A 164 18.06 10.15 10.27
C ARG A 164 18.12 8.94 9.31
N VAL A 165 18.79 7.86 9.70
CA VAL A 165 19.00 6.69 8.82
C VAL A 165 17.78 5.77 8.78
N MET A 166 17.17 5.46 9.93
CA MET A 166 15.95 4.64 9.94
C MET A 166 14.78 5.37 9.30
N ASN A 167 14.63 6.68 9.43
CA ASN A 167 13.60 7.43 8.72
C ASN A 167 13.84 7.48 7.20
N TYR A 168 15.11 7.44 6.78
CA TYR A 168 15.45 7.37 5.36
C TYR A 168 15.05 6.02 4.76
N ILE A 169 15.37 4.92 5.46
CA ILE A 169 15.13 3.53 4.99
C ILE A 169 13.68 3.06 5.21
N SER A 170 13.07 3.39 6.35
CA SER A 170 11.70 2.98 6.69
C SER A 170 10.61 3.84 6.05
N GLY A 171 11.01 4.90 5.34
CA GLY A 171 10.13 5.94 4.85
C GLY A 171 9.85 6.98 5.93
N ARG A 172 9.85 8.27 5.59
CA ARG A 172 9.29 9.30 6.47
C ARG A 172 7.88 8.85 6.87
N ARG A 173 7.63 8.65 8.16
CA ARG A 173 6.28 8.34 8.64
C ARG A 173 5.39 9.53 8.28
N ILE A 174 4.37 9.27 7.49
CA ILE A 174 3.31 10.23 7.25
C ILE A 174 2.38 10.14 8.47
N ALA A 175 2.26 11.25 9.19
CA ALA A 175 1.21 11.42 10.19
C ALA A 175 -0.07 11.84 9.48
N TRP A 176 -1.16 11.13 9.77
CA TRP A 176 -2.46 11.42 9.21
C TRP A 176 -3.22 12.34 10.15
N ILE A 177 -3.50 13.55 9.69
CA ILE A 177 -4.21 14.57 10.47
C ILE A 177 -5.64 14.70 9.92
N PRO A 178 -6.67 14.70 10.77
CA PRO A 178 -8.03 14.97 10.34
C PRO A 178 -8.15 16.33 9.63
N ARG A 179 -8.86 16.39 8.51
CA ARG A 179 -9.02 17.61 7.70
C ARG A 179 -9.91 18.66 8.38
N LYS A 180 -10.93 18.23 9.15
CA LYS A 180 -11.84 19.12 9.89
C LYS A 180 -11.81 18.77 11.38
N PRO A 181 -11.37 19.69 12.26
CA PRO A 181 -11.61 19.56 13.69
C PRO A 181 -13.04 20.03 13.98
N GLN A 182 -14.05 19.16 13.87
CA GLN A 182 -15.42 19.53 14.24
C GLN A 182 -16.09 18.49 15.15
N LEU A 183 -16.92 19.04 16.04
CA LEU A 183 -17.64 18.43 17.15
C LEU A 183 -18.42 17.15 16.78
N PRO A 184 -18.78 16.31 17.78
CA PRO A 184 -19.47 15.03 17.58
C PRO A 184 -20.68 15.17 16.64
N ALA A 185 -20.55 14.67 15.42
CA ALA A 185 -21.57 14.82 14.39
C ALA A 185 -22.81 13.96 14.68
N THR A 186 -23.93 14.64 14.88
CA THR A 186 -25.31 14.13 14.90
C THR A 186 -25.80 13.90 13.47
N THR A 187 -25.41 12.81 12.81
CA THR A 187 -26.02 12.41 11.52
C THR A 187 -25.93 10.91 11.28
N THR A 188 -27.00 10.39 10.68
CA THR A 188 -27.51 9.00 10.72
C THR A 188 -27.04 8.10 9.58
N ASN A 189 -26.17 8.57 8.67
CA ASN A 189 -25.64 7.75 7.55
C ASN A 189 -24.16 7.41 7.74
N ARG A 190 -23.82 6.80 8.89
CA ARG A 190 -22.44 6.39 9.18
C ARG A 190 -22.12 5.09 8.46
N THR A 191 -21.32 5.16 7.39
CA THR A 191 -20.62 3.96 6.91
C THR A 191 -19.38 3.78 7.78
N TRP A 192 -19.09 2.53 8.20
CA TRP A 192 -17.95 2.20 9.06
C TRP A 192 -16.58 2.56 8.46
N LEU A 193 -16.54 2.86 7.16
CA LEU A 193 -15.34 3.18 6.38
C LEU A 193 -15.05 4.68 6.32
N LEU A 194 -16.09 5.53 6.32
CA LEU A 194 -15.97 6.99 6.11
C LEU A 194 -16.65 7.75 7.26
N GLU A 195 -16.30 7.43 8.50
CA GLU A 195 -16.80 8.16 9.65
C GLU A 195 -16.08 9.52 9.76
N GLU A 196 -16.82 10.62 9.62
CA GLU A 196 -16.35 12.01 9.71
C GLU A 196 -16.05 12.45 11.16
N SER A 197 -15.28 11.66 11.90
CA SER A 197 -14.80 11.98 13.24
C SER A 197 -13.29 11.90 13.31
N ILE A 198 -12.68 12.42 14.38
CA ILE A 198 -11.23 12.28 14.62
C ILE A 198 -10.86 10.79 14.71
N ASP A 199 -11.65 10.01 15.44
CA ASP A 199 -11.44 8.56 15.58
C ASP A 199 -11.65 7.82 14.26
N GLY A 200 -12.61 8.26 13.45
CA GLY A 200 -12.87 7.74 12.11
C GLY A 200 -11.72 8.02 11.15
N ALA A 201 -11.14 9.23 11.20
CA ALA A 201 -9.98 9.61 10.40
C ALA A 201 -8.71 8.82 10.80
N VAL A 202 -8.49 8.62 12.11
CA VAL A 202 -7.39 7.77 12.62
C VAL A 202 -7.60 6.32 12.18
N SER A 203 -8.82 5.80 12.35
CA SER A 203 -9.17 4.44 11.93
C SER A 203 -8.95 4.26 10.43
N PHE A 204 -9.42 5.18 9.59
CA PHE A 204 -9.21 5.15 8.14
C PHE A 204 -7.72 5.12 7.79
N ALA A 205 -6.90 5.95 8.43
CA ALA A 205 -5.47 5.97 8.22
C ALA A 205 -4.82 4.61 8.56
N GLU A 206 -5.22 3.97 9.65
CA GLU A 206 -4.74 2.64 10.03
C GLU A 206 -5.21 1.54 9.08
N GLN A 207 -6.46 1.60 8.63
CA GLN A 207 -7.07 0.66 7.70
C GLN A 207 -6.35 0.66 6.33
N PHE A 208 -5.94 1.84 5.86
CA PHE A 208 -5.35 2.02 4.52
C PHE A 208 -3.84 2.31 4.53
N ASP A 209 -3.16 2.31 5.68
CA ASP A 209 -1.72 2.60 5.80
C ASP A 209 -0.85 1.83 4.78
N THR A 210 -1.22 0.59 4.46
CA THR A 210 -0.55 -0.22 3.44
C THR A 210 -0.61 0.37 2.02
N LEU A 211 -1.69 1.07 1.70
CA LEU A 211 -1.98 1.69 0.40
C LEU A 211 -1.53 3.15 0.34
N ILE A 212 -1.78 3.93 1.40
CA ILE A 212 -1.59 5.39 1.38
C ILE A 212 -0.36 5.87 2.14
N GLY A 213 0.22 5.05 3.03
CA GLY A 213 1.26 5.43 4.00
C GLY A 213 2.57 5.94 3.42
N ARG A 214 2.81 5.75 2.12
CA ARG A 214 4.07 6.12 1.45
C ARG A 214 3.98 7.29 0.50
N ALA A 215 2.78 7.70 0.12
CA ALA A 215 2.59 8.72 -0.90
C ALA A 215 2.47 10.12 -0.30
N ASN A 216 3.35 11.03 -0.71
CA ASN A 216 3.39 12.41 -0.20
C ASN A 216 2.35 13.34 -0.87
N ALA A 217 1.57 12.82 -1.81
CA ALA A 217 0.67 13.60 -2.65
C ALA A 217 -0.80 13.57 -2.16
N GLY A 218 -1.62 14.53 -2.60
CA GLY A 218 -3.06 14.59 -2.29
C GLY A 218 -3.85 13.37 -2.78
N GLY A 219 -5.12 13.24 -2.36
CA GLY A 219 -5.96 12.06 -2.61
C GLY A 219 -6.01 11.59 -4.08
N THR A 220 -6.11 12.52 -5.04
CA THR A 220 -6.14 12.22 -6.48
C THR A 220 -4.88 11.52 -6.97
N TYR A 221 -3.69 12.04 -6.61
CA TYR A 221 -2.41 11.47 -7.05
C TYR A 221 -2.14 10.11 -6.42
N ARG A 222 -2.63 9.87 -5.18
CA ARG A 222 -2.53 8.55 -4.54
C ARG A 222 -3.39 7.51 -5.23
N ALA A 223 -4.65 7.86 -5.51
CA ALA A 223 -5.56 6.98 -6.24
C ALA A 223 -5.01 6.70 -7.65
N LEU A 224 -4.46 7.71 -8.32
CA LEU A 224 -3.83 7.54 -9.63
C LEU A 224 -2.61 6.61 -9.58
N TYR A 225 -1.71 6.79 -8.62
CA TYR A 225 -0.55 5.91 -8.45
C TYR A 225 -0.98 4.45 -8.20
N PHE A 226 -2.00 4.25 -7.37
CA PHE A 226 -2.60 2.95 -7.14
C PHE A 226 -3.15 2.33 -8.45
N LEU A 227 -3.94 3.09 -9.21
CA LEU A 227 -4.54 2.62 -10.46
C LEU A 227 -3.46 2.28 -11.49
N MET A 228 -2.38 3.07 -11.56
CA MET A 228 -1.23 2.78 -12.42
C MET A 228 -0.56 1.47 -12.02
N GLY A 229 -0.36 1.22 -10.73
CA GLY A 229 0.17 -0.07 -10.25
C GLY A 229 -0.69 -1.26 -10.66
N CYS A 230 -2.02 -1.15 -10.51
CA CYS A 230 -2.96 -2.18 -10.98
C CYS A 230 -2.90 -2.35 -12.50
N LEU A 231 -2.84 -1.26 -13.27
CA LEU A 231 -2.73 -1.28 -14.71
C LEU A 231 -1.45 -2.00 -15.17
N TRP A 232 -0.31 -1.73 -14.54
CA TRP A 232 0.95 -2.42 -14.85
C TRP A 232 0.86 -3.92 -14.60
N SER A 233 0.27 -4.33 -13.47
CA SER A 233 0.02 -5.76 -13.18
C SER A 233 -0.93 -6.42 -14.19
N VAL A 234 -1.93 -5.68 -14.70
CA VAL A 234 -2.82 -6.18 -15.75
C VAL A 234 -2.05 -6.37 -17.05
N VAL A 235 -1.30 -5.35 -17.49
CA VAL A 235 -0.52 -5.42 -18.74
C VAL A 235 0.51 -6.55 -18.68
N THR A 236 1.25 -6.70 -17.58
CA THR A 236 2.21 -7.80 -17.42
C THR A 236 1.53 -9.16 -17.31
N GLY A 237 0.33 -9.24 -16.73
CA GLY A 237 -0.49 -10.44 -16.71
C GLY A 237 -0.93 -10.87 -18.11
N VAL A 238 -1.39 -9.92 -18.94
CA VAL A 238 -1.74 -10.20 -20.34
C VAL A 238 -0.52 -10.67 -21.13
N VAL A 239 0.64 -10.03 -20.95
CA VAL A 239 1.91 -10.48 -21.56
C VAL A 239 2.26 -11.90 -21.13
N GLY A 240 2.00 -12.26 -19.87
CA GLY A 240 2.20 -13.63 -19.37
C GLY A 240 1.35 -14.69 -20.07
N ALA A 241 0.24 -14.32 -20.70
CA ALA A 241 -0.66 -15.23 -21.42
C ALA A 241 -0.26 -15.45 -22.90
N LEU A 242 0.66 -14.62 -23.42
CA LEU A 242 1.13 -14.71 -24.80
C LEU A 242 1.92 -15.99 -25.05
N ASN A 243 1.86 -16.50 -26.28
CA ASN A 243 2.63 -17.67 -26.68
C ASN A 243 4.06 -17.27 -27.05
N PRO A 244 5.11 -17.76 -26.36
CA PRO A 244 6.48 -17.46 -26.74
C PRO A 244 6.90 -18.06 -28.09
N ASN A 245 6.25 -19.15 -28.52
CA ASN A 245 6.58 -19.84 -29.77
C ASN A 245 6.07 -19.08 -31.01
N GLU A 246 5.16 -18.12 -30.83
CA GLU A 246 4.63 -17.32 -31.92
C GLU A 246 5.44 -16.01 -32.05
N PRO A 247 6.08 -15.73 -33.20
CA PRO A 247 6.98 -14.59 -33.35
C PRO A 247 6.33 -13.22 -33.08
N THR A 248 5.07 -13.05 -33.50
CA THR A 248 4.28 -11.82 -33.30
C THR A 248 3.96 -11.60 -31.81
N SER A 249 3.54 -12.66 -31.12
CA SER A 249 3.29 -12.67 -29.67
C SER A 249 4.57 -12.38 -28.88
N CYS A 250 5.70 -12.98 -29.26
CA CYS A 250 6.96 -12.71 -28.59
C CYS A 250 7.46 -11.27 -28.81
N LEU A 251 7.39 -10.75 -30.05
CA LEU A 251 7.74 -9.36 -30.34
C LEU A 251 6.87 -8.39 -29.51
N ALA A 252 5.56 -8.63 -29.45
CA ALA A 252 4.65 -7.84 -28.64
C ALA A 252 5.01 -7.89 -27.14
N ALA A 253 5.37 -9.07 -26.62
CA ALA A 253 5.83 -9.24 -25.24
C ALA A 253 7.11 -8.45 -24.95
N GLN A 254 8.12 -8.55 -25.83
CA GLN A 254 9.40 -7.84 -25.70
C GLN A 254 9.21 -6.32 -25.72
N ILE A 255 8.43 -5.79 -26.69
CA ILE A 255 8.11 -4.37 -26.76
C ILE A 255 7.40 -3.90 -25.49
N THR A 256 6.43 -4.68 -25.00
CA THR A 256 5.69 -4.34 -23.78
C THR A 256 6.60 -4.30 -22.55
N LEU A 257 7.58 -5.21 -22.46
CA LEU A 257 8.58 -5.23 -21.38
C LEU A 257 9.54 -4.04 -21.41
N ILE A 258 9.64 -3.30 -22.53
CA ILE A 258 10.40 -2.04 -22.62
C ILE A 258 9.50 -0.86 -22.27
N ILE A 259 8.28 -0.83 -22.82
CA ILE A 259 7.34 0.30 -22.67
C ILE A 259 6.85 0.42 -21.21
N VAL A 260 6.47 -0.69 -20.57
CA VAL A 260 5.87 -0.66 -19.23
C VAL A 260 6.83 -0.09 -18.18
N PRO A 261 8.08 -0.55 -18.04
CA PRO A 261 9.02 0.05 -17.10
C PRO A 261 9.33 1.52 -17.43
N SER A 262 9.39 1.88 -18.72
CA SER A 262 9.59 3.27 -19.15
C SER A 262 8.49 4.20 -18.66
N LEU A 263 7.22 3.81 -18.89
CA LEU A 263 6.05 4.56 -18.41
C LEU A 263 5.94 4.57 -16.89
N SER A 264 6.32 3.47 -16.22
CA SER A 264 6.39 3.40 -14.76
C SER A 264 7.43 4.37 -14.20
N MET A 265 8.64 4.44 -14.76
CA MET A 265 9.65 5.42 -14.38
C MET A 265 9.15 6.86 -14.54
N ILE A 266 8.56 7.19 -15.69
CA ILE A 266 7.98 8.51 -15.94
C ILE A 266 6.91 8.83 -14.89
N SER A 267 6.04 7.87 -14.58
CA SER A 267 4.99 8.00 -13.57
C SER A 267 5.57 8.26 -12.17
N ILE A 268 6.64 7.55 -11.78
CA ILE A 268 7.32 7.76 -10.50
C ILE A 268 7.91 9.17 -10.42
N VAL A 269 8.50 9.66 -11.52
CA VAL A 269 9.12 11.00 -11.58
C VAL A 269 8.08 12.11 -11.52
N ILE A 270 6.97 11.96 -12.26
CA ILE A 270 5.90 12.97 -12.33
C ILE A 270 5.05 12.98 -11.06
N VAL A 271 4.55 11.82 -10.63
CA VAL A 271 3.61 11.71 -9.50
C VAL A 271 4.35 11.88 -8.16
N GLN A 272 5.66 11.62 -8.13
CA GLN A 272 6.48 11.60 -6.91
C GLN A 272 5.78 10.88 -5.75
N PRO A 273 5.38 9.61 -5.97
CA PRO A 273 4.49 8.89 -5.07
C PRO A 273 5.19 8.41 -3.79
N PHE A 274 6.45 8.80 -3.55
CA PHE A 274 7.23 8.36 -2.41
C PHE A 274 7.64 9.55 -1.54
N ALA A 275 7.30 9.49 -0.26
CA ALA A 275 7.74 10.47 0.74
C ALA A 275 9.25 10.37 1.06
N SER A 276 9.87 9.21 0.80
CA SER A 276 11.31 9.01 0.97
C SER A 276 12.03 8.98 -0.37
N SER A 277 13.15 9.71 -0.44
CA SER A 277 14.07 9.65 -1.59
C SER A 277 14.69 8.27 -1.75
N PHE A 278 14.87 7.51 -0.66
CA PHE A 278 15.34 6.12 -0.74
C PHE A 278 14.35 5.25 -1.52
N ASP A 279 13.08 5.29 -1.13
CA ASP A 279 12.03 4.50 -1.79
C ASP A 279 11.89 4.91 -3.26
N ARG A 280 11.95 6.20 -3.56
CA ARG A 280 11.94 6.70 -4.93
C ARG A 280 13.11 6.14 -5.74
N ASN A 281 14.33 6.25 -5.22
CA ASN A 281 15.53 5.84 -5.93
C ASN A 281 15.60 4.32 -6.12
N VAL A 282 15.18 3.54 -5.12
CA VAL A 282 15.10 2.06 -5.24
C VAL A 282 14.10 1.66 -6.30
N ASN A 283 12.88 2.22 -6.29
CA ASN A 283 11.89 1.87 -7.31
C ASN A 283 12.36 2.31 -8.70
N LEU A 284 12.98 3.49 -8.83
CA LEU A 284 13.54 3.93 -10.10
C LEU A 284 14.67 3.00 -10.60
N ALA A 285 15.51 2.50 -9.70
CA ALA A 285 16.53 1.50 -10.04
C ALA A 285 15.91 0.15 -10.46
N LEU A 286 14.86 -0.31 -9.77
CA LEU A 286 14.15 -1.54 -10.12
C LEU A 286 13.47 -1.43 -11.50
N GLU A 287 12.86 -0.29 -11.81
CA GLU A 287 12.25 -0.05 -13.12
C GLU A 287 13.31 0.10 -14.22
N LEU A 288 14.45 0.74 -13.92
CA LEU A 288 15.58 0.80 -14.84
C LEU A 288 16.14 -0.60 -15.15
N MET A 289 16.29 -1.46 -14.13
CA MET A 289 16.67 -2.86 -14.35
C MET A 289 15.63 -3.58 -15.22
N GLY A 290 14.33 -3.36 -14.97
CA GLY A 290 13.24 -3.88 -15.80
C GLY A 290 13.34 -3.45 -17.27
N PHE A 291 13.62 -2.17 -17.50
CA PHE A 291 13.87 -1.63 -18.84
C PHE A 291 15.07 -2.31 -19.52
N VAL A 292 16.21 -2.42 -18.81
CA VAL A 292 17.42 -3.07 -19.34
C VAL A 292 17.15 -4.54 -19.67
N ILE A 293 16.41 -5.26 -18.82
CA ILE A 293 15.99 -6.64 -19.10
C ILE A 293 15.16 -6.71 -20.39
N GLY A 294 14.21 -5.77 -20.58
CA GLY A 294 13.42 -5.68 -21.80
C GLY A 294 14.28 -5.44 -23.04
N VAL A 295 15.24 -4.51 -22.97
CA VAL A 295 16.17 -4.22 -24.06
C VAL A 295 17.08 -5.42 -24.38
N LEU A 296 17.61 -6.09 -23.36
CA LEU A 296 18.45 -7.27 -23.55
C LEU A 296 17.66 -8.46 -24.12
N ALA A 297 16.40 -8.63 -23.69
CA ALA A 297 15.51 -9.63 -24.25
C ALA A 297 15.21 -9.34 -25.74
N TYR A 298 15.00 -8.07 -26.10
CA TYR A 298 14.81 -7.64 -27.48
C TYR A 298 16.08 -7.79 -28.35
N ALA A 299 17.25 -7.52 -27.78
CA ALA A 299 18.55 -7.65 -28.44
C ALA A 299 19.08 -9.11 -28.51
N ASP A 300 18.27 -10.08 -28.10
CA ASP A 300 18.61 -11.51 -28.10
C ASP A 300 19.79 -11.90 -27.20
N VAL A 301 19.97 -11.17 -26.10
CA VAL A 301 21.02 -11.41 -25.10
C VAL A 301 20.42 -12.06 -23.84
N GLY A 302 19.87 -13.27 -24.02
CA GLY A 302 19.12 -13.99 -22.97
C GLY A 302 19.86 -14.14 -21.64
N ASN A 303 21.13 -14.58 -21.66
CA ASN A 303 21.94 -14.76 -20.45
C ASN A 303 22.12 -13.45 -19.65
N GLY A 304 22.24 -12.33 -20.36
CA GLY A 304 22.36 -11.00 -19.74
C GLY A 304 21.04 -10.55 -19.10
N ALA A 305 19.92 -10.74 -19.81
CA ALA A 305 18.59 -10.47 -19.29
C ALA A 305 18.29 -11.29 -18.03
N GLU A 306 18.72 -12.55 -18.02
CA GLU A 306 18.57 -13.45 -16.87
C GLU A 306 19.37 -13.00 -15.65
N ALA A 307 20.67 -12.74 -15.80
CA ALA A 307 21.52 -12.27 -14.72
C ALA A 307 20.96 -10.99 -14.07
N ILE A 308 20.52 -10.02 -14.88
CA ILE A 308 19.95 -8.78 -14.35
C ILE A 308 18.60 -9.03 -13.66
N SER A 309 17.78 -9.96 -14.16
CA SER A 309 16.52 -10.32 -13.50
C SER A 309 16.74 -10.88 -12.10
N TYR A 310 17.77 -11.72 -11.90
CA TYR A 310 18.12 -12.21 -10.57
C TYR A 310 18.60 -11.10 -9.64
N VAL A 311 19.44 -10.17 -10.14
CA VAL A 311 19.88 -9.00 -9.37
C VAL A 311 18.68 -8.13 -8.97
N GLN A 312 17.74 -7.89 -9.87
CA GLN A 312 16.52 -7.13 -9.60
C GLN A 312 15.67 -7.80 -8.50
N ILE A 313 15.49 -9.12 -8.58
CA ILE A 313 14.78 -9.91 -7.56
C ILE A 313 15.52 -9.83 -6.22
N SER A 314 16.84 -10.03 -6.18
CA SER A 314 17.64 -9.95 -4.96
C SER A 314 17.57 -8.58 -4.32
N LEU A 315 17.66 -7.49 -5.10
CA LEU A 315 17.53 -6.13 -4.60
C LEU A 315 16.15 -5.87 -4.01
N SER A 316 15.09 -6.31 -4.69
CA SER A 316 13.70 -6.19 -4.21
C SER A 316 13.49 -6.94 -2.89
N LEU A 317 14.00 -8.17 -2.78
CA LEU A 317 13.96 -8.98 -1.57
C LEU A 317 14.75 -8.35 -0.43
N LEU A 318 15.97 -7.87 -0.69
CA LEU A 318 16.81 -7.21 0.30
C LEU A 318 16.12 -5.98 0.88
N VAL A 319 15.61 -5.09 0.03
CA VAL A 319 14.92 -3.87 0.48
C VAL A 319 13.65 -4.21 1.24
N SER A 320 12.89 -5.21 0.80
CA SER A 320 11.68 -5.66 1.50
C SER A 320 12.02 -6.23 2.89
N THR A 321 13.10 -7.01 3.01
CA THR A 321 13.58 -7.58 4.27
C THR A 321 14.07 -6.49 5.22
N LEU A 322 14.88 -5.54 4.73
CA LEU A 322 15.33 -4.39 5.51
C LEU A 322 14.15 -3.56 6.03
N ARG A 323 13.09 -3.38 5.24
CA ARG A 323 11.87 -2.69 5.67
C ARG A 323 11.12 -3.46 6.76
N ILE A 324 11.03 -4.78 6.66
CA ILE A 324 10.41 -5.62 7.69
C ILE A 324 11.19 -5.51 9.00
N LEU A 325 12.52 -5.64 8.93
CA LEU A 325 13.40 -5.51 10.09
C LEU A 325 13.34 -4.11 10.71
N ALA A 326 13.31 -3.05 9.90
CA ALA A 326 13.16 -1.68 10.38
C ALA A 326 11.82 -1.43 11.06
N ARG A 327 10.72 -2.00 10.54
CA ARG A 327 9.40 -1.92 11.17
C ARG A 327 9.33 -2.71 12.47
N TRP A 328 9.94 -3.89 12.49
CA TRP A 328 9.96 -4.75 13.68
C TRP A 328 10.78 -4.12 14.80
N SER A 329 12.00 -3.66 14.50
CA SER A 329 12.83 -2.93 15.46
C SER A 329 12.14 -1.68 16.01
N ALA A 330 11.46 -0.91 15.14
CA ALA A 330 10.73 0.26 15.60
C ALA A 330 9.51 -0.08 16.48
N ALA A 331 8.84 -1.22 16.25
CA ALA A 331 7.76 -1.69 17.11
C ALA A 331 8.27 -2.14 18.49
N CYS A 332 9.43 -2.81 18.54
CA CYS A 332 10.09 -3.22 19.79
C CYS A 332 10.59 -2.04 20.61
N LEU A 333 10.98 -0.94 19.97
CA LEU A 333 11.54 0.26 20.62
C LEU A 333 10.49 1.27 21.12
N THR A 334 9.22 1.14 20.70
CA THR A 334 8.12 1.91 21.29
C THR A 334 7.64 1.22 22.57
N PRO A 335 7.98 1.71 23.78
CA PRO A 335 7.39 1.18 24.99
C PRO A 335 5.88 1.43 24.91
N THR A 336 5.10 0.35 24.96
CA THR A 336 3.68 0.41 25.30
C THR A 336 3.56 1.10 26.64
N ARG A 337 3.31 2.42 26.62
CA ARG A 337 2.90 3.17 27.78
C ARG A 337 1.49 2.69 28.11
N VAL A 338 1.41 1.59 28.86
CA VAL A 338 0.22 1.27 29.64
C VAL A 338 0.13 2.41 30.64
N THR A 339 -0.70 3.41 30.35
CA THR A 339 -1.20 4.30 31.39
C THR A 339 -2.09 3.45 32.29
N GLU A 340 -1.47 2.77 33.24
CA GLU A 340 -2.10 2.41 34.50
C GLU A 340 -2.38 3.73 35.23
N THR A 341 -3.50 4.37 34.93
CA THR A 341 -4.17 5.15 35.96
C THR A 341 -4.88 4.14 36.83
N SER A 342 -4.15 3.70 37.86
CA SER A 342 -4.70 3.19 39.09
C SER A 342 -5.73 4.19 39.61
N GLU A 343 -7.01 3.92 39.38
CA GLU A 343 -8.09 4.46 40.22
C GLU A 343 -8.28 3.51 41.39
N SER A 344 -7.34 3.60 42.35
CA SER A 344 -7.64 3.35 43.75
C SER A 344 -8.67 4.38 44.18
N GLY A 345 -9.77 3.89 44.75
CA GLY A 345 -10.99 4.66 44.96
C GLY A 345 -10.85 5.89 45.84
N LYS A 346 -11.72 6.86 45.54
CA LYS A 346 -12.56 7.60 46.49
C LYS A 346 -13.53 8.46 45.67
N LEU A 347 -14.82 8.14 45.74
CA LEU A 347 -15.89 9.09 45.44
C LEU A 347 -15.78 10.26 46.42
N PRO A 348 -15.98 11.50 45.95
CA PRO A 348 -16.76 12.47 46.68
C PRO A 348 -17.97 12.91 45.86
N SER A 349 -19.13 12.61 46.42
CA SER A 349 -20.36 13.41 46.47
C SER A 349 -20.68 14.41 45.35
N GLN A 350 -21.83 14.15 44.71
CA GLN A 350 -22.72 15.14 44.09
C GLN A 350 -22.91 16.38 44.97
N HIS A 351 -22.42 17.53 44.50
CA HIS A 351 -23.11 18.83 44.49
C HIS A 351 -22.13 19.92 44.01
N GLN A 352 -22.22 20.32 42.74
CA GLN A 352 -22.13 21.71 42.30
C GLN A 352 -22.33 21.77 40.78
N LEU A 353 -23.55 22.14 40.40
CA LEU A 353 -23.86 22.67 39.09
C LEU A 353 -23.43 24.14 39.06
N ASP A 354 -23.10 24.61 37.85
CA ASP A 354 -23.01 25.99 37.38
C ASP A 354 -21.63 26.67 37.34
N ASN A 355 -21.34 27.13 36.12
CA ASN A 355 -20.27 28.03 35.66
C ASN A 355 -18.85 27.45 35.57
N VAL A 356 -18.45 27.02 34.36
CA VAL A 356 -17.25 27.49 33.62
C VAL A 356 -17.28 26.83 32.22
N TYR A 357 -17.85 27.52 31.23
CA TYR A 357 -17.49 27.35 29.82
C TYR A 357 -16.60 28.53 29.47
N GLU A 358 -15.29 28.29 29.32
CA GLU A 358 -14.37 29.03 28.44
C GLU A 358 -12.93 28.57 28.72
N LYS A 359 -12.50 27.51 28.03
CA LYS A 359 -11.13 27.37 27.52
C LYS A 359 -11.03 26.08 26.69
N PRO A 360 -10.56 26.14 25.43
CA PRO A 360 -10.14 24.94 24.74
C PRO A 360 -9.00 24.27 25.52
N PRO A 361 -8.90 22.93 25.55
CA PRO A 361 -7.80 22.26 26.21
C PRO A 361 -6.48 22.71 25.55
N PRO A 362 -5.45 23.06 26.34
CA PRO A 362 -4.17 23.46 25.78
C PRO A 362 -3.58 22.28 25.00
N LEU A 363 -3.16 22.57 23.77
CA LEU A 363 -2.43 21.66 22.90
C LEU A 363 -1.05 21.43 23.55
N CYS A 364 -0.98 20.47 24.46
CA CYS A 364 0.27 20.06 25.10
C CYS A 364 1.18 19.41 24.06
N ILE A 365 2.11 20.20 23.50
CA ILE A 365 3.27 19.66 22.80
C ILE A 365 4.13 18.97 23.87
N LEU A 366 3.90 17.67 24.06
CA LEU A 366 4.73 16.83 24.89
C LEU A 366 6.10 16.70 24.21
N TYR A 367 7.09 17.45 24.70
CA TYR A 367 8.49 17.17 24.37
C TYR A 367 8.84 15.81 24.99
N SER A 368 9.19 14.83 24.15
CA SER A 368 9.76 13.58 24.63
C SER A 368 11.03 13.86 25.44
N CYS A 369 11.14 13.26 26.63
CA CYS A 369 12.22 13.40 27.61
C CYS A 369 13.61 12.92 27.15
N THR A 370 13.86 12.81 25.84
CA THR A 370 15.13 12.32 25.27
C THR A 370 16.01 13.42 24.68
N ILE A 371 15.59 14.69 24.76
CA ILE A 371 16.43 15.83 24.36
C ILE A 371 17.30 16.23 25.55
N PRO A 372 18.63 16.33 25.41
CA PRO A 372 19.51 16.85 26.46
C PRO A 372 19.02 18.22 26.92
N ARG A 373 18.89 18.45 28.24
CA ARG A 373 18.37 19.71 28.83
C ARG A 373 18.98 20.99 28.24
N ARG A 374 20.24 20.94 27.78
CA ARG A 374 20.93 22.07 27.13
C ARG A 374 20.34 22.42 25.76
N LEU A 375 19.93 21.44 24.97
CA LEU A 375 19.30 21.65 23.65
C LEU A 375 17.85 22.13 23.76
N GLN A 376 17.14 21.71 24.82
CA GLN A 376 15.81 22.26 25.14
C GLN A 376 15.91 23.74 25.51
N HIS A 377 16.94 24.13 26.27
CA HIS A 377 17.18 25.51 26.65
C HIS A 377 17.51 26.42 25.46
N ALA A 378 18.41 25.99 24.56
CA ALA A 378 18.77 26.77 23.38
C ALA A 378 17.59 26.98 22.42
N HIS A 379 16.76 25.95 22.22
CA HIS A 379 15.58 26.04 21.36
C HIS A 379 14.47 26.91 22.00
N LEU A 380 14.31 26.83 23.33
CA LEU A 380 13.37 27.67 24.07
C LEU A 380 13.78 29.15 24.01
N GLU A 381 15.08 29.46 24.14
CA GLU A 381 15.58 30.83 23.98
C GLU A 381 15.40 31.35 22.56
N GLN A 382 15.54 30.50 21.55
CA GLN A 382 15.26 30.85 20.15
C GLN A 382 13.78 31.16 19.90
N LEU A 383 12.88 30.42 20.53
CA LEU A 383 11.42 30.64 20.44
C LEU A 383 11.01 31.92 21.18
N ILE A 384 11.59 32.18 22.36
CA ILE A 384 11.38 33.43 23.11
C ILE A 384 11.90 34.63 22.32
N ALA A 385 13.07 34.52 21.69
CA ALA A 385 13.64 35.57 20.85
C ALA A 385 12.78 35.85 19.61
N ARG A 386 12.21 34.82 18.97
CA ARG A 386 11.28 34.98 17.84
C ARG A 386 9.95 35.62 18.26
N ALA A 387 9.40 35.23 19.41
CA ALA A 387 8.18 35.82 19.94
C ALA A 387 8.36 37.30 20.36
N ALA A 388 9.53 37.64 20.89
CA ALA A 388 9.89 39.03 21.19
C ALA A 388 10.09 39.85 19.91
N ALA A 389 10.69 39.27 18.86
CA ALA A 389 10.87 39.92 17.56
C ALA A 389 9.55 40.17 16.81
N SER A 390 8.50 39.39 17.08
CA SER A 390 7.15 39.59 16.52
C SER A 390 6.26 40.52 17.37
N GLY A 391 6.82 41.24 18.33
CA GLY A 391 6.09 42.20 19.17
C GLY A 391 5.31 41.60 20.35
N GLY A 392 5.56 40.34 20.70
CA GLY A 392 4.94 39.69 21.85
C GLY A 392 5.53 40.16 23.19
N VAL A 393 4.67 40.50 24.15
CA VAL A 393 5.08 40.90 25.51
C VAL A 393 5.41 39.66 26.34
N VAL A 394 6.69 39.36 26.55
CA VAL A 394 7.12 38.28 27.45
C VAL A 394 7.32 38.82 28.87
N LYS A 395 6.35 38.59 29.77
CA LYS A 395 6.54 38.85 31.21
C LYS A 395 7.54 37.84 31.78
N ARG A 396 8.73 38.32 32.17
CA ARG A 396 9.71 37.51 32.94
C ARG A 396 9.15 37.21 34.33
N SER A 397 8.61 36.00 34.53
CA SER A 397 8.36 35.43 35.86
C SER A 397 9.59 34.65 36.34
N ASN A 398 9.93 34.74 37.63
CA ASN A 398 11.02 33.97 38.24
C ASN A 398 10.75 32.45 38.31
N ASN A 399 9.53 32.02 37.96
CA ASN A 399 9.17 30.62 37.94
C ASN A 399 9.13 30.09 36.49
N LYS A 400 10.11 29.25 36.12
CA LYS A 400 10.31 28.73 34.76
C LYS A 400 9.09 27.97 34.21
N GLN A 401 8.26 27.37 35.08
CA GLN A 401 6.99 26.72 34.68
C GLN A 401 5.92 27.72 34.25
N GLN A 402 5.90 28.94 34.81
CA GLN A 402 4.97 29.99 34.41
C GLN A 402 5.37 30.65 33.09
N GLN A 403 6.68 30.77 32.80
CA GLN A 403 7.15 31.27 31.49
C GLN A 403 6.76 30.32 30.35
N LEU A 404 6.81 29.00 30.57
CA LEU A 404 6.34 27.99 29.62
C LEU A 404 4.82 28.09 29.36
N ARG A 405 4.02 28.42 30.38
CA ARG A 405 2.57 28.62 30.22
C ARG A 405 2.25 29.93 29.50
N GLY A 406 3.04 30.98 29.72
CA GLY A 406 2.85 32.28 29.07
C GLY A 406 3.34 32.35 27.63
N ALA A 407 4.28 31.50 27.21
CA ALA A 407 4.76 31.45 25.82
C ALA A 407 3.93 30.52 24.91
N CYS A 408 3.06 29.69 25.49
CA CYS A 408 2.14 28.81 24.76
C CYS A 408 0.71 29.38 24.61
N ALA A 409 0.38 30.44 25.36
CA ALA A 409 -0.84 31.24 25.18
C ALA A 409 -0.49 32.43 24.29
#